data_AF-A0A9E3AA95-F1
#
_entry.id   AF-A0A9E3AA95-F1
#
_cell.length_a   1.000
_cell.length_b   1.000
_cell.length_c   1.000
_cell.angle_alpha   90.00
_cell.angle_beta   90.00
_cell.angle_gamma   90.00
#
_symmetry.space_group_name_H-M   'P 1'
#
loop_
_entity.id
_entity.type
_entity.pdbx_description
1 polymer ?
#
loop_
_entity_poly.entity_id
_entity_poly.type
_entity_poly.pdbx_seq_one_letter_code
_entity_poly.pdbx_strand_id
1 'polypeptide(L)' 'MMNWHSYYTNGPNKRRRKAIPASCGLHRGPVGFANLLVSMQDGSIVLDPHVTGACVMALDEESARTLLFILTEWLG' A
#
# COMPACT_ATOMS: atom_id res chain seq x y z
N MET A 1 20.29 -11.35 -0.32
CA MET A 1 18.89 -11.81 -0.36
C MET A 1 18.21 -11.31 0.92
N MET A 2 17.42 -10.23 0.84
CA MET A 2 16.64 -9.78 2.00
C MET A 2 15.42 -10.69 2.15
N ASN A 3 15.34 -11.37 3.29
CA ASN A 3 14.27 -12.31 3.63
C ASN A 3 13.06 -11.50 4.12
N TRP A 4 12.08 -11.29 3.25
CA TRP A 4 10.86 -10.54 3.51
C TRP A 4 9.92 -11.32 4.45
N HIS A 5 10.10 -11.15 5.77
CA HIS A 5 9.14 -11.61 6.75
C HIS A 5 7.88 -10.75 6.64
N SER A 6 6.87 -11.30 5.98
CA SER A 6 5.55 -10.71 5.91
C SER A 6 4.95 -10.60 7.31
N TYR A 7 4.74 -9.37 7.77
CA TYR A 7 4.07 -9.04 9.04
C TYR A 7 2.56 -9.30 8.94
N TYR A 8 2.17 -10.55 8.66
CA TYR A 8 0.78 -10.98 8.62
C TYR A 8 0.14 -10.83 10.01
N THR A 9 -0.73 -9.84 10.17
CA THR A 9 -1.56 -9.70 11.37
C THR A 9 -2.85 -10.50 11.16
N ASN A 10 -3.01 -11.59 11.90
CA ASN A 10 -4.18 -12.50 11.78
C ASN A 10 -5.44 -11.89 12.42
N GLY A 11 -6.53 -11.81 11.66
CA GLY A 11 -7.86 -11.35 12.09
C GLY A 11 -8.84 -11.26 10.91
N PRO A 12 -10.15 -11.45 11.10
CA PRO A 12 -11.12 -11.61 10.00
C PRO A 12 -11.24 -10.36 9.10
N ASN A 13 -11.05 -9.16 9.66
CA ASN A 13 -11.05 -7.89 8.91
C ASN A 13 -9.67 -7.52 8.33
N LYS A 14 -8.64 -8.36 8.55
CA LYS A 14 -7.24 -8.08 8.19
C LYS A 14 -6.82 -8.71 6.86
N ARG A 15 -7.58 -9.66 6.31
CA ARG A 15 -7.32 -10.22 4.96
C ARG A 15 -7.33 -9.14 3.86
N ARG A 16 -8.11 -8.08 4.09
CA ARG A 16 -8.26 -6.93 3.21
C ARG A 16 -7.24 -5.83 3.46
N ARG A 17 -6.32 -5.97 4.42
CA ARG A 17 -5.32 -4.94 4.75
C ARG A 17 -3.91 -5.49 4.63
N LYS A 18 -3.03 -4.79 3.93
CA LYS A 18 -1.62 -5.14 3.78
C LYS A 18 -0.77 -3.92 4.04
N ALA A 19 0.31 -4.08 4.80
CA ALA A 19 1.32 -3.05 4.96
C ALA A 19 2.49 -3.35 4.03
N ILE A 20 2.88 -2.37 3.23
CA ILE A 20 4.00 -2.46 2.29
C ILE A 20 5.05 -1.43 2.74
N PRO A 21 6.26 -1.84 3.13
CA PRO A 21 7.37 -0.93 3.36
C PRO A 21 7.61 -0.07 2.13
N ALA A 22 7.67 1.24 2.33
CA ALA A 22 7.80 2.24 1.30
C ALA A 22 8.72 3.38 1.79
N SER A 23 9.11 4.24 0.86
CA SER A 23 9.87 5.44 1.17
C SER A 23 9.09 6.67 0.72
N CYS A 24 8.90 7.61 1.63
CA CYS A 24 8.37 8.93 1.31
C CYS A 24 9.39 9.69 0.44
N GLY A 25 8.97 10.21 -0.71
CA GLY A 25 9.88 11.03 -1.54
C GLY A 25 10.20 12.40 -0.93
N LEU A 26 9.31 12.91 -0.07
CA LEU A 26 9.46 14.21 0.60
C LEU A 26 10.50 14.14 1.73
N HIS A 27 10.40 13.13 2.59
CA HIS A 27 11.32 12.92 3.71
C HIS A 27 12.38 11.89 3.28
N ARG A 28 13.67 12.22 3.30
CA ARG A 28 14.74 11.31 2.87
C ARG A 28 15.31 10.49 4.03
N GLY A 29 15.96 9.37 3.73
CA GLY A 29 16.67 8.55 4.71
C GLY A 29 15.73 7.86 5.70
N PRO A 30 16.17 7.59 6.95
CA PRO A 30 15.36 6.89 7.95
C PRO A 30 14.02 7.56 8.28
N VAL A 31 13.96 8.89 8.21
CA VAL A 31 12.73 9.69 8.43
C VAL A 31 11.74 9.53 7.27
N GLY A 32 12.25 9.12 6.10
CA GLY A 32 11.47 8.77 4.93
C GLY A 32 10.86 7.39 4.95
N PHE A 33 11.31 6.51 5.85
CA PHE A 33 10.75 5.17 5.94
C PHE A 33 9.30 5.24 6.39
N ALA A 34 8.41 4.67 5.59
CA ALA A 34 6.99 4.64 5.86
C ALA A 34 6.42 3.26 5.51
N ASN A 35 5.29 2.89 6.11
CA ASN A 35 4.54 1.74 5.69
C ASN A 35 3.33 2.24 4.90
N LEU A 36 3.25 1.89 3.62
CA LEU A 36 2.03 2.08 2.84
C LEU A 36 1.00 1.06 3.30
N LEU A 37 -0.05 1.53 3.98
CA LEU A 37 -1.20 0.69 4.30
C LEU A 37 -2.13 0.63 3.10
N VAL A 38 -2.35 -0.57 2.58
CA VAL A 38 -3.31 -0.87 1.52
C VAL A 38 -4.52 -1.54 2.16
N SER A 39 -5.73 -1.07 1.88
CA SER A 39 -6.96 -1.68 2.39
C SER A 39 -8.10 -1.69 1.39
N MET A 40 -9.09 -2.60 1.54
CA MET A 40 -10.36 -2.53 0.79
C MET A 40 -11.44 -1.88 1.66
N GLN A 41 -12.08 -0.83 1.16
CA GLN A 41 -13.18 -0.13 1.83
C GLN A 41 -14.25 0.21 0.80
N ASP A 42 -15.48 -0.26 1.01
CA ASP A 42 -16.65 0.06 0.18
C ASP A 42 -16.45 -0.12 -1.33
N GLY A 43 -15.71 -1.16 -1.72
CA GLY A 43 -15.41 -1.47 -3.13
C GLY A 43 -14.15 -0.81 -3.68
N SER A 44 -13.56 0.13 -2.95
CA SER A 44 -12.34 0.85 -3.35
C SER A 44 -11.10 0.29 -2.66
N ILE A 45 -9.96 0.37 -3.36
CA ILE A 45 -8.62 0.18 -2.79
C ILE A 45 -8.17 1.50 -2.18
N VAL A 46 -7.89 1.50 -0.89
CA VAL A 46 -7.41 2.66 -0.14
C VAL A 46 -5.93 2.51 0.17
N LEU A 47 -5.16 3.53 -0.17
CA LEU A 47 -3.72 3.67 0.01
C LEU A 47 -3.44 4.78 1.04
N ASP A 48 -2.89 4.44 2.20
CA ASP A 48 -2.49 5.37 3.25
C ASP A 48 -0.96 5.26 3.51
N PRO A 49 -0.14 6.06 2.80
CA PRO A 49 1.32 6.10 2.95
C PRO A 49 1.84 6.45 4.34
N HIS A 50 1.08 7.15 5.18
CA HIS A 50 1.55 7.56 6.51
C HIS A 50 0.95 6.71 7.64
N VAL A 51 -0.07 5.90 7.36
CA VAL A 51 -0.84 5.15 8.37
C VAL A 51 -1.42 6.08 9.44
N THR A 52 -1.63 7.35 9.09
CA THR A 52 -2.21 8.39 9.95
C THR A 52 -3.53 8.92 9.40
N GLY A 53 -3.92 8.51 8.19
CA GLY A 53 -5.06 9.08 7.48
C GLY A 53 -4.80 10.48 6.90
N ALA A 54 -3.60 11.05 7.04
CA ALA A 54 -3.30 12.41 6.59
C ALA A 54 -3.08 12.53 5.06
N CYS A 55 -2.71 11.44 4.40
CA CYS A 55 -2.57 11.37 2.95
C CYS A 55 -3.20 10.06 2.51
N VAL A 56 -4.46 10.09 2.06
CA VAL A 56 -5.22 8.89 1.68
C VAL A 56 -5.63 9.00 0.23
N MET A 57 -5.31 7.98 -0.57
CA MET A 57 -5.79 7.84 -1.94
C MET A 57 -6.75 6.67 -2.01
N ALA A 58 -7.93 6.86 -2.60
CA ALA A 58 -8.88 5.80 -2.88
C ALA A 58 -8.96 5.58 -4.39
N LEU A 59 -8.86 4.32 -4.81
CA LEU A 59 -8.96 3.88 -6.18
C LEU A 59 -10.21 3.01 -6.29
N ASP A 60 -11.12 3.38 -7.19
CA ASP A 60 -12.18 2.47 -7.61
C ASP A 60 -11.60 1.29 -8.42
N GLU A 61 -12.48 0.36 -8.81
CA GLU A 61 -12.06 -0.83 -9.53
C GLU A 61 -11.34 -0.51 -10.86
N GLU A 62 -11.81 0.48 -11.61
CA GLU A 62 -11.24 0.87 -12.90
C GLU A 62 -9.84 1.49 -12.73
N SER A 63 -9.70 2.41 -11.78
CA SER A 63 -8.43 3.05 -11.45
C SER A 63 -7.43 2.04 -10.89
N ALA A 64 -7.90 1.11 -10.05
CA ALA A 64 -7.08 0.03 -9.52
C ALA A 64 -6.56 -0.92 -10.61
N ARG A 65 -7.40 -1.27 -11.59
CA ARG A 65 -6.99 -2.08 -12.74
C ARG A 65 -5.99 -1.36 -13.62
N THR A 66 -6.19 -0.06 -13.84
CA THR A 66 -5.24 0.79 -14.57
C THR A 66 -3.88 0.81 -13.88
N LEU A 67 -3.85 0.99 -12.55
CA LEU A 67 -2.62 0.90 -11.78
C LEU A 67 -1.96 -0.48 -11.91
N LEU A 68 -2.73 -1.56 -11.79
CA LEU A 68 -2.21 -2.93 -11.98
C LEU A 68 -1.59 -3.10 -13.37
N PHE A 69 -2.27 -2.66 -14.42
CA PHE A 69 -1.77 -2.74 -15.79
C PHE A 69 -0.41 -2.02 -15.95
N ILE A 70 -0.32 -0.78 -15.47
CA ILE A 70 0.93 0.01 -15.51
C ILE A 70 2.05 -0.69 -14.73
N LEU A 71 1.75 -1.19 -13.53
CA LEU A 71 2.74 -1.89 -12.71
C LEU A 71 3.22 -3.18 -13.39
N THR A 72 2.33 -3.96 -14.00
CA THR A 72 2.69 -5.15 -14.78
C THR A 72 3.53 -4.78 -16.00
N GLU A 73 3.16 -3.73 -16.75
CA GLU A 73 3.95 -3.25 -17.89
C GLU A 73 5.39 -2.90 -17.48
N TRP A 74 5.57 -2.26 -16.33
CA TRP A 74 6.89 -1.83 -15.87
C TRP A 74 7.73 -2.92 -15.20
N LEU A 75 7.09 -3.93 -14.61
CA LEU A 75 7.77 -4.97 -13.83
C LEU A 75 7.93 -6.31 -14.58
N GLY A 76 7.19 -6.52 -15.67
CA GLY A 76 7.13 -7.78 -16.42
C GLY A 76 6.20 -8.82 -15.80
#